data_AF-A0A803R3S5-F1
#
_entry.id   AF-A0A803R3S5-F1
#
_cell.length_a   1.000
_cell.length_b   1.000
_cell.length_c   1.000
_cell.angle_alpha   90.00
_cell.angle_beta   90.00
_cell.angle_gamma   90.00
#
_symmetry.space_group_name_H-M   'P 1'
#
loop_
_entity.id
_entity.type
_entity.pdbx_description
1 polymer ?
#
loop_
_entity_poly.entity_id
_entity_poly.type
_entity_poly.pdbx_seq_one_letter_code
_entity_poly.pdbx_strand_id
1 'polypeptide(L)'
;MASFVYLPQPTHYQKLIKKLFCKRLFYLKLYYGYSSNISNCVDVEKQKLTGLKSHDYHVIMRQLLVVAVKGLMEECCRVTILRLFKFFYEFCQRVVDKEEILKLLKFFAN
;
A
#
# COMPACT_ATOMS: atom_id res chain seq x y z
N MET A 1 12.49 23.23 13.40
CA MET A 1 12.22 22.35 14.56
C MET A 1 11.40 21.17 14.07
N ALA A 2 11.99 19.98 13.99
CA ALA A 2 11.28 18.79 13.54
C ALA A 2 10.30 18.35 14.62
N SER A 3 9.01 18.55 14.40
CA SER A 3 7.96 17.93 15.20
C SER A 3 8.01 16.43 14.94
N PHE A 4 8.58 15.68 15.88
CA PHE A 4 8.36 14.24 15.93
C PHE A 4 6.86 14.02 16.13
N VAL A 5 6.14 13.77 15.05
CA VAL A 5 4.74 13.34 15.10
C VAL A 5 4.74 11.96 15.75
N TYR A 6 4.53 11.91 17.06
CA TYR A 6 4.39 10.66 17.78
C TYR A 6 3.04 10.05 17.39
N LEU A 7 3.06 9.05 16.51
CA LEU A 7 1.85 8.33 16.17
C LEU A 7 1.31 7.62 17.43
N PRO A 8 0.01 7.72 17.72
CA PRO A 8 -0.58 7.04 18.87
C PRO A 8 -0.37 5.53 18.76
N GLN A 9 -0.31 4.86 19.91
CA GLN A 9 -0.16 3.41 19.96
C GLN A 9 -1.27 2.75 19.11
N PRO A 10 -0.92 1.79 18.24
CA PRO A 10 -1.91 1.19 17.36
C PRO A 10 -2.95 0.42 18.17
N THR A 11 -4.22 0.70 17.88
CA THR A 11 -5.36 0.01 18.48
C THR A 11 -5.32 -1.49 18.17
N HIS A 12 -6.03 -2.30 18.96
CA HIS A 12 -6.14 -3.74 18.71
C HIS A 12 -6.65 -4.02 17.28
N TYR A 13 -7.63 -3.22 16.82
CA TYR A 13 -8.15 -3.29 15.46
C TYR A 13 -7.09 -3.01 14.39
N GLN A 14 -6.26 -1.97 14.58
CA GLN A 14 -5.15 -1.68 13.65
C GLN A 14 -4.10 -2.80 13.61
N LYS A 15 -3.79 -3.41 14.77
CA LYS A 15 -2.91 -4.60 14.82
C LYS A 15 -3.52 -5.78 14.07
N LEU A 16 -4.83 -6.00 14.18
CA LEU A 16 -5.53 -7.05 13.44
C LEU A 16 -5.47 -6.81 11.92
N ILE A 17 -5.80 -5.59 11.47
CA ILE A 17 -5.69 -5.20 10.06
C ILE A 17 -4.28 -5.45 9.54
N LYS A 18 -3.27 -4.98 10.28
CA LYS A 18 -1.86 -5.12 9.89
C LYS A 18 -1.45 -6.59 9.78
N LYS A 19 -1.88 -7.44 10.72
CA LYS A 19 -1.64 -8.90 10.65
C LYS A 19 -2.29 -9.54 9.44
N LEU A 20 -3.54 -9.19 9.14
CA LEU A 20 -4.27 -9.69 7.96
C LEU A 20 -3.63 -9.24 6.65
N PHE A 21 -3.18 -7.99 6.60
CA PHE A 21 -2.43 -7.45 5.46
C PHE A 21 -1.13 -8.23 5.24
N CYS A 22 -0.32 -8.44 6.28
CA CYS A 22 0.88 -9.27 6.20
C CYS A 22 0.56 -10.70 5.74
N LYS A 23 -0.49 -11.35 6.28
CA LYS A 23 -0.90 -12.68 5.81
C LYS A 23 -1.23 -12.69 4.32
N ARG A 24 -1.95 -11.70 3.80
CA ARG A 24 -2.26 -11.60 2.38
C ARG A 24 -1.00 -11.51 1.52
N LEU A 25 -0.04 -10.67 1.91
CA LEU A 25 1.23 -10.56 1.21
C LEU A 25 2.07 -11.84 1.29
N PHE A 26 2.02 -12.56 2.42
CA PHE A 26 2.72 -13.82 2.60
C PHE A 26 2.20 -14.92 1.67
N TYR A 27 0.88 -15.03 1.51
CA TYR A 27 0.25 -16.04 0.64
C TYR A 27 0.10 -15.59 -0.82
N LEU A 28 0.50 -14.36 -1.14
CA LEU A 28 0.39 -13.84 -2.49
C LEU A 28 1.38 -14.55 -3.43
N LYS A 29 0.84 -15.22 -4.45
CA LYS A 29 1.64 -15.79 -5.53
C LYS A 29 1.61 -14.86 -6.73
N LEU A 30 2.79 -14.52 -7.23
CA LEU A 30 2.98 -13.67 -8.41
C LEU A 30 3.64 -14.49 -9.51
N TYR A 31 3.40 -14.09 -10.76
CA TYR A 31 4.03 -14.72 -11.91
C TYR A 31 5.56 -14.57 -11.86
N TYR A 32 6.27 -15.55 -12.41
CA TYR A 32 7.73 -15.52 -12.46
C TYR A 32 8.22 -14.27 -13.19
N GLY A 33 9.19 -13.57 -12.59
CA GLY A 33 9.76 -12.33 -13.14
C GLY A 33 8.95 -11.05 -12.84
N TYR A 34 7.79 -11.15 -12.20
CA TYR A 34 6.96 -9.99 -11.90
C TYR A 34 7.43 -9.23 -10.65
N SER A 35 7.83 -9.94 -9.60
CA SER A 35 8.52 -9.39 -8.41
C SER A 35 9.45 -10.45 -7.81
N SER A 36 10.23 -10.06 -6.80
CA SER A 36 10.86 -11.05 -5.92
C SER A 36 9.80 -11.80 -5.10
N ASN A 37 10.20 -12.89 -4.45
CA ASN A 37 9.28 -13.67 -3.62
C ASN A 37 8.92 -12.88 -2.35
N ILE A 38 7.82 -12.13 -2.38
CA ILE A 38 7.36 -11.24 -1.29
C ILE A 38 7.18 -12.01 0.01
N SER A 39 6.83 -13.30 -0.02
CA SER A 39 6.65 -14.11 1.20
C SER A 39 7.90 -14.15 2.06
N ASN A 40 9.09 -14.14 1.45
CA ASN A 40 10.37 -14.16 2.15
C ASN A 40 10.67 -12.85 2.88
N CYS A 41 9.97 -11.78 2.50
CA CYS A 41 10.14 -10.45 3.07
C CYS A 41 9.08 -10.09 4.12
N VAL A 42 8.17 -11.03 4.44
CA VAL A 42 7.03 -10.78 5.34
C VAL A 42 7.20 -11.57 6.64
N ASP A 43 7.26 -10.86 7.76
CA ASP A 43 7.11 -11.44 9.10
C ASP A 43 5.68 -11.17 9.60
N VAL A 44 4.84 -12.19 9.53
CA VAL A 44 3.41 -12.10 9.92
C VAL A 44 3.23 -11.89 11.42
N GLU A 45 4.10 -12.49 12.25
CA GLU A 45 3.98 -12.43 13.71
C GLU A 45 4.46 -11.09 14.25
N LYS A 46 5.57 -10.58 13.73
CA LYS A 46 6.05 -9.22 14.06
C LYS A 46 5.34 -8.13 13.28
N GLN A 47 4.47 -8.49 12.33
CA GLN A 47 3.74 -7.57 11.45
C GLN A 47 4.69 -6.61 10.73
N LYS A 48 5.77 -7.13 10.16
CA LYS A 48 6.84 -6.35 9.53
C LYS A 48 7.10 -6.83 8.10
N LEU A 49 7.50 -5.88 7.27
CA LEU A 49 8.05 -6.11 5.95
C LEU A 49 9.52 -5.71 5.97
N THR A 50 10.41 -6.62 5.59
CA THR A 50 11.87 -6.39 5.62
C THR A 50 12.53 -7.02 4.41
N GLY A 51 13.52 -6.35 3.82
CA GLY A 51 14.27 -6.89 2.68
C GLY A 51 13.57 -6.79 1.32
N LEU A 52 12.45 -6.06 1.22
CA LEU A 52 11.84 -5.74 -0.07
C LEU A 52 12.75 -4.81 -0.87
N LYS A 53 12.91 -5.07 -2.16
CA LYS A 53 13.62 -4.17 -3.07
C LYS A 53 12.68 -3.03 -3.50
N SER A 54 13.24 -1.94 -4.02
CA SER A 54 12.44 -0.81 -4.55
C SER A 54 11.41 -1.25 -5.59
N HIS A 55 11.77 -2.24 -6.42
CA HIS A 55 10.84 -2.86 -7.37
C HIS A 55 9.64 -3.53 -6.69
N ASP A 56 9.86 -4.28 -5.61
CA ASP A 56 8.80 -4.98 -4.90
C ASP A 56 7.87 -4.00 -4.18
N TYR A 57 8.43 -2.93 -3.58
CA TYR A 57 7.64 -1.82 -3.05
C TYR A 57 6.79 -1.18 -4.15
N HIS A 58 7.36 -0.94 -5.32
CA HIS A 58 6.64 -0.36 -6.45
C HIS A 58 5.49 -1.27 -6.91
N VAL A 59 5.73 -2.58 -7.02
CA VAL A 59 4.70 -3.58 -7.35
C VAL A 59 3.60 -3.61 -6.28
N ILE A 60 3.96 -3.63 -5.00
CA ILE A 60 2.98 -3.59 -3.89
C ILE A 60 2.14 -2.33 -3.96
N MET A 61 2.79 -1.17 -4.05
CA MET A 61 2.14 0.14 -4.04
C MET A 61 1.26 0.37 -5.27
N ARG A 62 1.66 -0.14 -6.44
CA ARG A 62 0.97 0.11 -7.71
C ARG A 62 -0.09 -0.93 -8.06
N GLN A 63 0.02 -2.17 -7.59
CA GLN A 63 -0.80 -3.27 -8.12
C GLN A 63 -1.44 -4.12 -7.02
N LEU A 64 -0.83 -4.21 -5.84
CA LEU A 64 -1.25 -5.17 -4.80
C LEU A 64 -1.92 -4.51 -3.59
N LEU A 65 -1.70 -3.22 -3.35
CA LEU A 65 -2.21 -2.53 -2.18
C LEU A 65 -3.74 -2.63 -2.10
N VAL A 66 -4.45 -2.42 -3.21
CA VAL A 66 -5.92 -2.52 -3.28
C VAL A 66 -6.41 -3.91 -2.93
N VAL A 67 -5.77 -4.94 -3.48
CA VAL A 67 -6.11 -6.34 -3.21
C VAL A 67 -5.83 -6.67 -1.75
N ALA A 68 -4.69 -6.21 -1.25
CA ALA A 68 -4.23 -6.48 0.10
C ALA A 68 -5.08 -5.77 1.16
N VAL A 69 -5.65 -4.59 0.88
CA VAL A 69 -6.52 -3.84 1.82
C VAL A 69 -8.03 -4.08 1.63
N LYS A 70 -8.45 -4.78 0.57
CA LYS A 70 -9.87 -5.03 0.27
C LYS A 70 -10.60 -5.70 1.43
N GLY A 71 -11.61 -5.04 2.00
CA GLY A 71 -12.42 -5.57 3.11
C GLY A 71 -11.71 -5.60 4.46
N LEU A 72 -10.56 -4.94 4.61
CA LEU A 72 -9.87 -4.82 5.90
C LEU A 72 -10.18 -3.50 6.63
N MET A 73 -10.80 -2.52 5.97
CA MET A 73 -10.96 -1.16 6.49
C MET A 73 -12.37 -0.65 6.26
N GLU A 74 -12.77 0.31 7.09
CA GLU A 74 -14.00 1.09 6.90
C GLU A 74 -14.03 1.76 5.52
N GLU A 75 -15.25 2.01 5.04
CA GLU A 75 -15.50 2.55 3.71
C GLU A 75 -14.74 3.86 3.46
N CYS A 76 -14.77 4.78 4.41
CA CYS A 76 -14.09 6.07 4.31
C CYS A 76 -12.57 5.90 4.11
N CYS A 77 -11.91 5.08 4.93
CA CYS A 77 -10.47 4.83 4.80
C CYS A 77 -10.14 4.10 3.50
N ARG A 78 -10.99 3.15 3.09
CA ARG A 78 -10.84 2.41 1.85
C ARG A 78 -10.87 3.35 0.65
N VAL A 79 -11.84 4.26 0.59
CA VAL A 79 -11.95 5.26 -0.50
C VAL A 79 -10.69 6.12 -0.57
N THR A 80 -10.19 6.60 0.58
CA THR A 80 -8.97 7.42 0.61
C THR A 80 -7.75 6.66 0.10
N ILE A 81 -7.56 5.41 0.54
CA ILE A 81 -6.43 4.58 0.09
C ILE A 81 -6.56 4.24 -1.40
N LEU A 82 -7.77 3.95 -1.90
CA LEU A 82 -8.01 3.71 -3.31
C LEU A 82 -7.68 4.94 -4.16
N ARG A 83 -8.02 6.15 -3.69
CA ARG A 83 -7.64 7.39 -4.37
C ARG A 83 -6.13 7.56 -4.40
N LEU A 84 -5.46 7.37 -3.27
CA LEU A 84 -4.00 7.45 -3.18
C LEU A 84 -3.33 6.46 -4.12
N PHE A 85 -3.85 5.23 -4.14
CA PHE A 85 -3.40 4.19 -5.06
C PHE A 85 -3.57 4.59 -6.52
N LYS A 86 -4.75 5.12 -6.90
CA LYS A 86 -5.00 5.59 -8.27
C LYS A 86 -4.03 6.70 -8.67
N PHE A 87 -3.74 7.62 -7.76
CA PHE A 87 -2.72 8.65 -7.98
C PHE A 87 -1.35 8.05 -8.28
N PHE A 88 -0.84 7.14 -7.43
CA PHE A 88 0.46 6.50 -7.68
C PHE A 88 0.45 5.60 -8.92
N TYR A 89 -0.70 5.00 -9.23
CA TYR A 89 -0.87 4.20 -10.43
C TYR A 89 -0.68 5.04 -11.70
N GLU A 90 -1.25 6.25 -11.77
CA GLU A 90 -1.06 7.17 -12.90
C GLU A 90 0.32 7.85 -12.89
N PHE A 91 0.80 8.26 -11.71
CA PHE A 91 2.09 8.94 -11.56
C PHE A 91 3.28 8.09 -11.95
N CYS A 92 3.23 6.79 -11.67
CA CYS A 92 4.31 5.86 -12.01
C CYS A 92 4.11 5.15 -13.36
N GLN A 93 3.23 5.64 -14.23
CA GLN A 93 3.16 5.16 -15.61
C GLN A 93 4.39 5.56 -16.40
N ARG A 94 4.68 4.82 -17.47
CA ARG A 94 5.75 5.16 -18.42
C ARG A 94 5.50 6.50 -19.11
N VAL A 95 4.22 6.81 -19.35
CA VAL A 95 3.75 8.09 -19.91
C VAL A 95 2.79 8.67 -18.91
N VAL A 96 3.06 9.90 -18.46
CA VAL A 96 2.28 10.59 -17.45
C VAL A 96 1.43 11.66 -18.12
N ASP A 97 0.11 11.54 -17.99
CA ASP A 97 -0.83 12.58 -18.39
C ASP A 97 -0.93 13.65 -17.29
N LYS A 98 -0.39 14.83 -17.57
CA LYS A 98 -0.39 15.95 -16.63
C LYS A 98 -1.80 16.37 -16.24
N GLU A 99 -2.76 16.32 -17.15
CA GLU A 99 -4.13 16.75 -16.87
C GLU A 99 -4.84 15.78 -15.91
N GLU A 100 -4.67 14.47 -16.13
CA GLU A 100 -5.24 13.45 -15.23
C GLU A 100 -4.60 13.50 -13.84
N ILE A 101 -3.29 13.75 -13.74
CA ILE A 101 -2.63 13.94 -12.44
C ILE A 101 -3.13 15.19 -11.73
N LEU A 102 -3.25 16.33 -12.42
CA LEU A 102 -3.77 17.55 -11.84
C LEU A 102 -5.22 17.38 -11.35
N LYS A 103 -6.03 16.63 -12.10
CA LYS A 103 -7.39 16.27 -11.69
C LYS A 103 -7.38 15.40 -10.43
N LEU A 104 -6.55 14.36 -10.36
CA LEU A 104 -6.42 13.51 -9.18
C LEU A 104 -5.92 14.29 -7.96
N LEU A 105 -5.01 15.25 -8.13
CA LEU A 105 -4.54 16.14 -7.06
C LEU A 105 -5.66 17.04 -6.53
N LYS A 106 -6.48 17.63 -7.42
CA LYS A 106 -7.63 18.46 -7.02
C LYS A 106 -8.65 17.67 -6.18
N PHE A 107 -8.79 16.36 -6.41
CA PHE A 107 -9.64 15.49 -5.61
C PHE A 107 -9.16 15.25 -4.17
N PHE A 108 -7.90 15.55 -3.83
CA PHE A 108 -7.39 15.51 -2.45
C PHE A 108 -7.44 16.87 -1.74
N ALA A 109 -7.66 17.96 -2.48
CA ALA A 109 -7.69 19.32 -1.96
C ALA A 109 -9.10 19.81 -1.55
N ASN A 110 -10.13 19.01 -1.84
CA ASN A 110 -11.53 19.22 -1.44
C ASN A 110 -11.93 18.18 -0.39
#